data_AF-A0A392R5M0-F1
#
_entry.id   AF-A0A392R5M0-F1
#
_cell.length_a   1.000
_cell.length_b   1.000
_cell.length_c   1.000
_cell.angle_alpha   90.00
_cell.angle_beta   90.00
_cell.angle_gamma   90.00
#
_symmetry.space_group_name_H-M   'P 1'
#
loop_
_entity.id
_entity.type
_entity.pdbx_description
1 polymer ?
#
loop_
_entity_poly.entity_id
_entity_poly.type
_entity_poly.pdbx_seq_one_letter_code
_entity_poly.pdbx_strand_id
1 'polypeptide(L)'
;MDGQRDTEIAIGGYQTQDGVDHCMSKGDIHAYRMSMWYEHTGSAEKLFLEPESLECVQRMCSIGDKMWKIYSSEEIVDMEGVHLVTYPMRVTQDGSVKDLTNGEDHFPDTKSLVKGTRSKLLPSIMTT
;
A
#
# COMPACT_ATOMS: atom_id res chain seq x y z
N MET A 1 -14.87 12.53 -2.98
CA MET A 1 -14.30 13.57 -2.08
C MET A 1 -14.83 14.98 -2.34
N ASP A 2 -15.15 15.34 -3.59
CA ASP A 2 -15.61 16.69 -3.98
C ASP A 2 -16.91 17.16 -3.30
N GLY A 3 -17.83 16.23 -2.98
CA GLY A 3 -19.10 16.52 -2.33
C GLY A 3 -20.21 17.03 -3.27
N GLN A 4 -19.87 17.46 -4.50
CA GLN A 4 -20.83 17.89 -5.52
C GLN A 4 -20.79 17.03 -6.80
N ARG A 5 -19.97 15.97 -6.79
CA ARG A 5 -19.89 14.98 -7.87
C ARG A 5 -20.66 13.74 -7.44
N ASP A 6 -19.98 12.71 -6.99
CA ASP A 6 -20.62 11.49 -6.52
C ASP A 6 -21.03 11.60 -5.05
N THR A 7 -22.17 11.00 -4.71
CA THR A 7 -22.68 10.92 -3.34
C THR A 7 -21.95 9.81 -2.57
N GLU A 8 -21.30 10.18 -1.47
CA GLU A 8 -20.55 9.26 -0.62
C GLU A 8 -21.02 9.35 0.84
N ILE A 9 -20.85 8.28 1.61
CA ILE A 9 -21.06 8.28 3.06
C ILE A 9 -19.88 7.59 3.75
N ALA A 10 -19.42 8.15 4.86
CA ALA A 10 -18.34 7.59 5.68
C ALA A 10 -18.68 7.72 7.16
N ILE A 11 -18.18 6.78 7.97
CA ILE A 11 -18.30 6.79 9.43
C ILE A 11 -16.89 6.88 10.02
N GLY A 12 -16.67 7.88 10.87
CA GLY A 12 -15.47 8.01 11.69
C GLY A 12 -15.79 7.64 13.13
N GLY A 13 -14.98 6.75 13.72
CA GLY A 13 -15.12 6.33 15.12
C GLY A 13 -13.76 6.07 15.74
N TYR A 14 -13.67 6.27 17.05
CA TYR A 14 -12.49 5.96 17.85
C TYR A 14 -12.94 5.40 19.20
N GLN A 15 -12.05 4.67 19.88
CA GLN A 15 -12.32 4.09 21.20
C GLN A 15 -11.71 4.99 22.28
N THR A 16 -12.54 5.45 23.23
CA THR A 16 -12.07 6.18 24.42
C THR A 16 -11.55 5.18 25.46
N GLN A 17 -10.44 5.52 26.13
CA GLN A 17 -9.95 4.76 27.29
C GLN A 17 -10.36 5.48 28.57
N ASP A 18 -11.16 4.83 29.40
CA ASP A 18 -11.43 5.28 30.76
C ASP A 18 -10.35 4.71 31.68
N GLY A 19 -9.29 5.48 31.95
CA GLY A 19 -8.23 5.07 32.87
C GLY A 19 -6.96 5.92 32.78
N VAL A 20 -6.37 6.22 33.94
CA VAL A 20 -5.18 7.09 34.16
C VAL A 20 -3.88 6.51 33.56
N ASP A 21 -3.95 5.38 32.87
CA ASP A 21 -2.78 4.71 32.32
C ASP A 21 -2.55 5.13 30.87
N HIS A 22 -1.56 5.99 30.65
CA HIS A 22 -1.16 6.51 29.33
C HIS A 22 -0.56 5.46 28.39
N CYS A 23 -0.67 4.16 28.70
CA CYS A 23 -0.27 3.10 27.79
C CYS A 23 -1.34 2.99 26.70
N MET A 24 -0.96 3.12 25.42
CA MET A 24 -1.87 2.93 24.30
C MET A 24 -2.52 1.54 24.37
N SER A 25 -3.68 1.42 25.01
CA SER A 25 -4.45 0.19 24.99
C SER A 25 -4.79 -0.15 23.54
N LYS A 26 -4.33 -1.32 23.10
CA LYS A 26 -4.50 -1.83 21.74
C LYS A 26 -5.94 -2.29 21.58
N GLY A 27 -6.82 -1.34 21.26
CA GLY A 27 -8.24 -1.60 21.00
C GLY A 27 -8.50 -2.32 19.67
N ASP A 28 -9.78 -2.42 19.31
CA ASP A 28 -10.26 -3.11 18.11
C ASP A 28 -9.68 -2.53 16.82
N ILE A 29 -9.44 -1.21 16.75
CA ILE A 29 -8.80 -0.57 15.60
C ILE A 29 -7.38 -1.10 15.40
N HIS A 30 -6.62 -1.27 16.49
CA HIS A 30 -5.28 -1.84 16.43
C HIS A 30 -5.34 -3.32 16.01
N ALA A 31 -6.25 -4.10 16.59
CA ALA A 31 -6.43 -5.51 16.25
C ALA A 31 -6.81 -5.69 14.77
N TYR A 32 -7.73 -4.87 14.26
CA TYR A 32 -8.14 -4.88 12.87
C TYR A 32 -6.97 -4.54 11.92
N ARG A 33 -6.20 -3.49 12.23
CA ARG A 33 -4.98 -3.15 11.46
C ARG A 33 -4.00 -4.32 11.41
N MET A 34 -3.75 -4.97 12.55
CA MET A 34 -2.85 -6.12 12.62
C MET A 34 -3.38 -7.31 11.81
N SER A 35 -4.70 -7.55 11.81
CA SER A 35 -5.32 -8.59 10.98
C SER A 35 -5.15 -8.32 9.49
N MET A 36 -5.38 -7.08 9.03
CA MET A 36 -5.16 -6.68 7.64
C MET A 36 -3.69 -6.82 7.22
N TRP A 37 -2.77 -6.45 8.12
CA TRP A 37 -1.35 -6.59 7.85
C TRP A 37 -0.94 -8.06 7.76
N TYR A 38 -1.47 -8.93 8.62
CA TYR A 38 -1.25 -10.36 8.52
C TYR A 38 -1.77 -10.92 7.18
N GLU A 39 -2.97 -10.53 6.76
CA GLU A 39 -3.53 -10.93 5.47
C GLU A 39 -2.61 -10.54 4.29
N HIS A 40 -2.07 -9.31 4.30
CA HIS A 40 -1.25 -8.85 3.18
C HIS A 40 0.21 -9.31 3.23
N THR A 41 0.76 -9.51 4.43
CA THR A 41 2.18 -9.82 4.62
C THR A 41 2.46 -11.30 4.90
N GLY A 42 1.43 -12.08 5.21
CA GLY A 42 1.56 -13.46 5.70
C GLY A 42 2.25 -13.57 7.07
N SER A 43 2.52 -12.44 7.76
CA SER A 43 3.31 -12.42 9.00
C SER A 43 2.70 -11.53 10.09
N ALA A 44 2.97 -11.90 11.35
CA ALA A 44 2.55 -11.16 12.53
C ALA A 44 3.80 -10.78 13.34
N GLU A 45 4.56 -9.81 12.83
CA GLU A 45 5.85 -9.42 13.41
C GLU A 45 5.68 -8.40 14.55
N LYS A 46 6.55 -8.45 15.57
CA LYS A 46 6.52 -7.48 16.68
C LYS A 46 6.73 -6.04 16.20
N LEU A 47 7.54 -5.84 15.15
CA LEU A 47 7.76 -4.53 14.53
C LEU A 47 6.46 -3.88 14.07
N PHE A 48 5.50 -4.68 13.62
CA PHE A 48 4.22 -4.16 13.14
C PHE A 48 3.40 -3.53 14.25
N LEU A 49 3.72 -3.74 15.53
CA LEU A 49 3.06 -3.07 16.64
C LEU A 49 3.36 -1.56 16.70
N GLU A 50 4.45 -1.12 16.09
CA GLU A 50 4.93 0.27 16.07
C GLU A 50 5.09 0.70 14.60
N PRO A 51 3.98 0.91 13.87
CA PRO A 51 3.98 1.20 12.43
C PRO A 51 4.75 2.48 12.06
N GLU A 52 4.95 3.39 13.00
CA GLU A 52 5.72 4.63 12.87
C GLU A 52 7.24 4.42 12.93
N SER A 53 7.70 3.26 13.42
CA SER A 53 9.13 2.97 13.52
C SER A 53 9.77 2.80 12.14
N LEU A 54 11.00 3.28 11.99
CA LEU A 54 11.75 3.13 10.73
C LEU A 54 11.93 1.66 10.36
N GLU A 55 12.16 0.81 11.36
CA GLU A 55 12.34 -0.63 11.23
C GLU A 55 11.06 -1.28 10.67
N CYS A 56 9.89 -0.88 11.15
CA CYS A 56 8.62 -1.37 10.63
C CYS A 56 8.41 -0.97 9.16
N VAL A 57 8.66 0.30 8.82
CA VAL A 57 8.52 0.79 7.43
C VAL A 57 9.49 0.06 6.51
N GLN A 58 10.76 -0.08 6.89
CA GLN A 58 11.77 -0.81 6.12
C GLN A 58 11.38 -2.28 5.94
N ARG A 59 10.82 -2.91 6.97
CA ARG A 59 10.34 -4.29 6.89
C ARG A 59 9.19 -4.43 5.91
N MET A 60 8.21 -3.54 5.96
CA MET A 60 7.06 -3.52 5.04
C MET A 60 7.50 -3.32 3.59
N CYS A 61 8.39 -2.36 3.33
CA CYS A 61 8.99 -2.15 2.01
C CYS A 61 9.77 -3.39 1.53
N SER A 62 10.56 -4.02 2.40
CA SER A 62 11.31 -5.22 2.04
C SER A 62 10.41 -6.40 1.65
N ILE A 63 9.25 -6.56 2.31
CA ILE A 63 8.26 -7.57 1.93
C ILE A 63 7.71 -7.24 0.53
N GLY A 64 7.24 -6.00 0.34
CA GLY A 64 6.70 -5.54 -0.94
C GLY A 64 7.71 -5.67 -2.10
N ASP A 65 8.98 -5.34 -1.89
CA ASP A 65 10.02 -5.42 -2.92
C ASP A 65 10.37 -6.87 -3.26
N LYS A 66 10.40 -7.75 -2.26
CA LYS A 66 10.62 -9.19 -2.48
C LYS A 66 9.46 -9.77 -3.29
N MET A 67 8.22 -9.45 -2.89
CA MET A 67 7.02 -9.96 -3.53
C MET A 67 6.81 -9.41 -4.93
N TRP A 68 7.13 -8.13 -5.17
CA TRP A 68 7.10 -7.56 -6.52
C TRP A 68 8.01 -8.36 -7.46
N LYS A 69 9.24 -8.68 -7.04
CA LYS A 69 10.17 -9.48 -7.86
C LYS A 69 9.64 -10.87 -8.20
N ILE A 70 8.88 -11.49 -7.30
CA ILE A 70 8.27 -12.81 -7.55
C ILE A 70 7.09 -12.64 -8.50
N TYR A 71 6.19 -11.71 -8.18
CA TYR A 71 4.98 -11.41 -8.95
C TYR A 71 5.29 -11.01 -10.40
N SER A 72 6.35 -10.23 -10.62
CA SER A 72 6.74 -9.76 -11.95
C SER A 72 7.69 -10.71 -12.68
N SER A 73 8.02 -11.88 -12.10
CA SER A 73 8.92 -12.83 -12.75
C SER A 73 8.19 -13.72 -13.76
N GLU A 74 8.93 -14.21 -14.75
CA GLU A 74 8.42 -15.21 -15.72
C GLU A 74 8.16 -16.58 -15.07
N GLU A 75 8.79 -16.86 -13.92
CA GLU A 75 8.59 -18.11 -13.21
C GLU A 75 7.35 -18.03 -12.31
N ILE A 76 6.44 -18.98 -12.49
CA ILE A 76 5.24 -19.07 -11.66
C ILE A 76 5.63 -19.70 -10.32
N VAL A 77 5.66 -18.88 -9.28
CA VAL A 77 5.97 -19.29 -7.90
C VAL A 77 4.81 -18.88 -6.99
N ASP A 78 4.45 -19.75 -6.06
CA ASP A 78 3.47 -19.41 -5.02
C ASP A 78 4.03 -18.30 -4.11
N MET A 79 3.25 -17.25 -3.90
CA MET A 79 3.60 -16.14 -3.00
C MET A 79 3.33 -16.47 -1.52
N GLU A 80 2.94 -17.72 -1.22
CA GLU A 80 2.78 -18.27 0.14
C GLU A 80 1.76 -17.48 0.99
N GLY A 81 0.70 -16.97 0.35
CA GLY A 81 -0.33 -16.16 1.00
C GLY A 81 0.09 -14.71 1.30
N VAL A 82 1.21 -14.25 0.73
CA VAL A 82 1.62 -12.84 0.79
C VAL A 82 1.05 -12.11 -0.43
N HIS A 83 0.37 -10.99 -0.19
CA HIS A 83 -0.32 -10.22 -1.23
C HIS A 83 0.20 -8.78 -1.38
N LEU A 84 1.02 -8.33 -0.45
CA LEU A 84 1.66 -7.03 -0.51
C LEU A 84 2.75 -7.03 -1.58
N VAL A 85 2.64 -6.13 -2.55
CA VAL A 85 3.69 -5.83 -3.52
C VAL A 85 4.00 -4.34 -3.49
N THR A 86 5.28 -3.98 -3.64
CA THR A 86 5.65 -2.57 -3.83
C THR A 86 5.09 -2.10 -5.17
N TYR A 87 4.46 -0.92 -5.18
CA TYR A 87 3.97 -0.33 -6.41
C TYR A 87 5.15 -0.06 -7.36
N PRO A 88 5.09 -0.45 -8.65
CA PRO A 88 6.27 -0.52 -9.52
C PRO A 88 6.71 0.84 -10.09
N MET A 89 7.09 1.76 -9.19
CA MET A 89 7.65 3.06 -9.51
C MET A 89 8.78 3.37 -8.53
N ARG A 90 9.71 4.23 -8.96
CA ARG A 90 10.74 4.77 -8.06
C ARG A 90 10.58 6.28 -7.91
N VAL A 91 10.82 6.75 -6.69
CA VAL A 91 10.93 8.17 -6.38
C VAL A 91 12.42 8.51 -6.30
N THR A 92 12.83 9.50 -7.07
CA THR A 92 14.22 9.99 -7.10
C THR A 92 14.48 10.99 -5.97
N GLN A 93 15.75 11.33 -5.72
CA GLN A 93 16.13 12.24 -4.63
C GLN A 93 15.50 13.64 -4.77
N ASP A 94 15.23 14.08 -5.99
CA ASP A 94 14.54 15.34 -6.32
C ASP A 94 13.00 15.21 -6.27
N GLY A 95 12.46 14.04 -5.89
CA GLY A 95 11.03 13.79 -5.81
C GLY A 95 10.36 13.40 -7.13
N SER A 96 11.12 13.31 -8.23
CA SER A 96 10.56 12.89 -9.52
C SER A 96 10.19 11.40 -9.51
N VAL A 97 9.00 11.08 -10.04
CA VAL A 97 8.53 9.69 -10.20
C VAL A 97 9.05 9.12 -11.52
N LYS A 98 9.82 8.04 -11.43
CA LYS A 98 10.44 7.35 -12.57
C LYS A 98 9.99 5.89 -12.60
N ASP A 99 10.09 5.30 -13.78
CA ASP A 99 9.85 3.88 -13.99
C ASP A 99 11.00 3.09 -13.32
N LEU A 100 10.76 1.80 -13.08
CA LEU A 100 11.78 0.92 -12.53
C LEU A 100 12.98 0.83 -13.49
N THR A 101 14.19 0.66 -12.94
CA THR A 101 15.44 0.73 -13.73
C THR A 101 15.65 -0.47 -14.66
N ASN A 102 14.84 -1.52 -14.51
CA ASN A 102 14.84 -2.72 -15.37
C ASN A 102 14.14 -2.49 -16.73
N GLY A 103 13.57 -1.30 -16.96
CA GLY A 103 12.88 -0.99 -18.22
C GLY A 103 11.43 -1.47 -18.26
N GLU A 104 10.87 -1.88 -17.13
CA GLU A 104 9.44 -2.19 -16.98
C GLU A 104 8.66 -0.91 -16.74
N ASP A 105 8.04 -0.38 -17.80
CA ASP A 105 7.11 0.75 -17.76
C ASP A 105 5.64 0.32 -17.85
N HIS A 106 5.38 -0.97 -18.08
CA HIS A 106 4.04 -1.57 -18.18
C HIS A 106 3.75 -2.53 -17.01
N PHE A 107 2.48 -2.71 -16.65
CA PHE A 107 2.11 -3.78 -15.71
C PHE A 107 2.39 -5.16 -16.36
N PRO A 108 2.83 -6.16 -15.56
CA PRO A 108 2.99 -7.54 -16.03
C PRO A 108 1.76 -8.01 -16.81
N ASP A 109 2.00 -8.73 -17.90
CA ASP A 109 0.98 -9.28 -18.80
C ASP A 109 0.10 -8.24 -19.53
N THR A 110 0.47 -6.96 -19.51
CA THR A 110 -0.29 -5.90 -20.18
C THR A 110 0.56 -5.03 -21.12
N LYS A 111 -0.15 -4.21 -21.91
CA LYS A 111 0.43 -3.06 -22.62
C LYS A 111 0.03 -1.74 -21.96
N SER A 112 -0.29 -1.78 -20.67
CA SER A 112 -0.75 -0.61 -19.90
C SER A 112 0.41 -0.01 -19.11
N LEU A 113 0.73 1.26 -19.39
CA LEU A 113 1.77 1.99 -18.68
C LEU A 113 1.41 2.14 -17.19
N VAL A 114 2.36 1.83 -16.29
CA VAL A 114 2.19 1.96 -14.84
C VAL A 114 1.87 3.41 -14.45
N LYS A 115 2.58 4.37 -15.02
CA LYS A 115 2.35 5.80 -14.80
C LYS A 115 1.06 6.34 -15.41
N GLY A 116 0.37 5.52 -16.20
CA GLY A 116 -0.73 5.94 -17.03
C GLY A 116 -0.31 6.93 -18.12
N THR A 117 -1.32 7.53 -18.76
CA THR A 117 -1.13 8.54 -19.80
C THR A 117 -2.26 9.54 -19.70
N ARG A 118 -1.92 10.83 -19.73
CA ARG A 118 -2.93 11.90 -19.72
C ARG A 118 -3.73 11.85 -21.02
N SER A 119 -5.03 11.63 -20.90
CA SER A 119 -5.94 11.73 -22.04
C SER A 119 -6.02 13.17 -22.57
N LYS A 120 -5.99 13.32 -23.89
CA LYS A 120 -6.27 14.59 -24.58
C LYS A 120 -7.75 14.75 -24.94
N LEU A 121 -8.53 13.68 -24.79
CA LEU A 121 -9.94 13.63 -25.17
C LEU A 121 -10.87 13.71 -23.95
N LEU A 122 -10.52 13.01 -22.87
CA LEU A 122 -11.35 12.97 -21.66
C LEU A 122 -11.01 14.19 -20.78
N PRO A 123 -12.02 15.01 -20.41
CA PRO A 123 -11.80 16.11 -19.49
C PRO A 123 -11.57 15.60 -18.07
N SER A 124 -10.82 16.35 -17.25
CA SER A 124 -10.49 15.93 -15.87
C SER A 124 -11.72 15.66 -15.01
N ILE A 125 -12.83 16.37 -15.25
CA ILE A 125 -14.12 16.15 -14.55
C ILE A 125 -14.72 14.74 -14.76
N MET A 126 -14.15 13.92 -15.65
CA MET A 126 -14.56 12.53 -15.87
C MET A 126 -13.57 11.52 -15.25
N THR A 127 -12.35 11.93 -14.89
CA THR A 127 -11.26 11.03 -14.52
C THR A 127 -10.62 11.32 -13.15
N THR A 128 -10.99 12.42 -12.50
CA THR A 128 -10.61 12.73 -11.12
C THR A 128 -11.83 12.76 -10.23
#